data_AF-A0A443NED5-F1
#
_entry.id   AF-A0A443NED5-F1
#
_cell.length_a   1.000
_cell.length_b   1.000
_cell.length_c   1.000
_cell.angle_alpha   90.00
_cell.angle_beta   90.00
_cell.angle_gamma   90.00
#
_symmetry.space_group_name_H-M   'P 1'
#
loop_
_entity.id
_entity.type
_entity.pdbx_description
1 polymer ?
#
loop_
_entity_poly.entity_id
_entity_poly.type
_entity_poly.pdbx_seq_one_letter_code
_entity_poly.pdbx_strand_id
1 'polypeptide(L)'
;MEPSKLTAVILFLSLSTCNAANSKLFREYIGAESDSVKLTDMPINSDVEVHFILAFTIDYAKGPTDGIFNIFWETNNLKPADIASIKNKHANVKVAVSLGGDTVDGDRKAYFEPKSISSWVHNAVSSLTQIIKQYNLDGIDVDYEHFRADPNTFAQCIGQLISTLKSKGVIAFASIAPYDDSPVQSHYLALWKKYGHQIDYVNFQFYAYDKGIGVSQFLRYFDAQASNYKGGKILASFDSGGDGGLGPSDGFFEACNELKKQRKLEGILVWCADESKKYGFRYEKQSQDLLASA
;
A
#
# COMPACT_ATOMS: atom_id res chain seq x y z
N MET A 1 -37.55 -43.79 34.96
CA MET A 1 -37.89 -43.03 33.74
C MET A 1 -37.13 -41.73 33.82
N GLU A 2 -36.07 -41.59 33.03
CA GLU A 2 -35.19 -40.41 33.06
C GLU A 2 -35.82 -39.21 32.34
N PRO A 3 -35.52 -37.96 32.77
CA PRO A 3 -35.85 -36.78 32.00
C PRO A 3 -34.77 -36.51 30.94
N SER A 4 -35.22 -36.44 29.68
CA SER A 4 -34.44 -35.99 28.53
C SER A 4 -33.87 -34.59 28.75
N LYS A 5 -32.56 -34.43 28.59
CA LYS A 5 -31.88 -33.12 28.52
C LYS A 5 -31.81 -32.68 27.06
N LEU A 6 -32.62 -31.68 26.71
CA LEU A 6 -32.57 -31.01 25.42
C LEU A 6 -31.43 -29.97 25.46
N THR A 7 -30.31 -30.26 24.78
CA THR A 7 -29.20 -29.32 24.63
C THR A 7 -29.51 -28.38 23.47
N ALA A 8 -29.80 -27.11 23.78
CA ALA A 8 -29.94 -26.06 22.77
C ALA A 8 -28.56 -25.67 22.23
N VAL A 9 -28.30 -25.92 20.95
CA VAL A 9 -27.12 -25.42 20.24
C VAL A 9 -27.46 -24.02 19.72
N ILE A 10 -26.85 -22.99 20.33
CA ILE A 10 -26.93 -21.63 19.83
C ILE A 10 -25.88 -21.48 18.73
N LEU A 11 -26.33 -21.45 17.48
CA LEU A 11 -25.49 -21.15 16.32
C LEU A 11 -25.26 -19.63 16.26
N PHE A 12 -24.06 -19.18 16.65
CA PHE A 12 -23.63 -17.80 16.38
C PHE A 12 -23.36 -17.65 14.89
N LEU A 13 -24.35 -17.16 14.15
CA LEU A 13 -24.13 -16.62 12.80
C LEU A 13 -23.33 -15.32 12.95
N SER A 14 -22.02 -15.38 12.66
CA SER A 14 -21.23 -14.18 12.44
C SER A 14 -21.76 -13.50 11.17
N LEU A 15 -22.64 -12.54 11.34
CA LEU A 15 -22.98 -11.58 10.31
C LEU A 15 -21.70 -10.78 10.02
N SER A 16 -20.97 -11.16 8.97
CA SER A 16 -19.98 -10.29 8.37
C SER A 16 -20.74 -9.07 7.85
N THR A 17 -20.74 -8.00 8.64
CA THR A 17 -21.16 -6.70 8.15
C THR A 17 -20.21 -6.34 7.03
N CYS A 18 -20.69 -6.36 5.78
CA CYS A 18 -20.03 -5.66 4.70
C CYS A 18 -19.98 -4.19 5.14
N ASN A 19 -18.83 -3.77 5.69
CA ASN A 19 -18.61 -2.37 6.01
C ASN A 19 -18.83 -1.57 4.73
N ALA A 20 -19.55 -0.46 4.86
CA ALA A 20 -19.84 0.41 3.74
C ALA A 20 -18.55 0.80 3.03
N ALA A 21 -18.41 0.38 1.78
CA ALA A 21 -17.35 0.78 0.88
C ALA A 21 -17.51 2.28 0.58
N ASN A 22 -16.58 3.05 1.14
CA ASN A 22 -16.24 4.46 0.90
C ASN A 22 -15.30 4.87 2.04
N SER A 23 -14.13 4.23 2.17
CA SER A 23 -13.29 4.35 3.37
C SER A 23 -12.60 5.72 3.54
N LYS A 24 -12.95 6.72 2.70
CA LYS A 24 -12.39 8.08 2.65
C LYS A 24 -10.87 8.07 2.88
N LEU A 25 -10.19 7.13 2.21
CA LEU A 25 -8.76 6.92 2.34
C LEU A 25 -8.03 7.46 1.13
N PHE A 26 -7.07 8.33 1.37
CA PHE A 26 -6.12 8.83 0.38
C PHE A 26 -4.71 8.41 0.76
N ARG A 27 -3.94 7.90 -0.20
CA ARG A 27 -2.57 7.44 0.02
C ARG A 27 -1.63 8.04 -1.02
N GLU A 28 -0.44 8.42 -0.60
CA GLU A 28 0.54 9.13 -1.44
C GLU A 28 1.93 8.54 -1.23
N TYR A 29 2.58 8.07 -2.29
CA TYR A 29 4.02 7.77 -2.25
C TYR A 29 4.83 9.06 -2.27
N ILE A 30 5.92 9.10 -1.51
CA ILE A 30 6.81 10.27 -1.44
C ILE A 30 8.26 9.88 -1.13
N GLY A 31 9.20 10.56 -1.78
CA GLY A 31 10.63 10.57 -1.44
C GLY A 31 11.51 9.67 -2.30
N ALA A 32 10.98 9.07 -3.37
CA ALA A 32 11.73 8.16 -4.23
C ALA A 32 12.54 8.88 -5.32
N GLU A 33 12.06 10.04 -5.81
CA GLU A 33 12.56 10.65 -7.04
C GLU A 33 13.13 12.05 -6.83
N SER A 34 12.74 12.72 -5.75
CA SER A 34 13.18 14.09 -5.48
C SER A 34 13.34 14.38 -3.99
N ASP A 35 14.44 15.05 -3.65
CA ASP A 35 14.64 15.60 -2.31
C ASP A 35 13.92 16.93 -2.10
N SER A 36 13.18 17.42 -3.09
CA SER A 36 12.65 18.79 -3.08
C SER A 36 11.25 18.93 -2.49
N VAL A 37 10.55 17.81 -2.24
CA VAL A 37 9.16 17.79 -1.76
C VAL A 37 9.10 17.58 -0.25
N LYS A 38 8.25 18.35 0.43
CA LYS A 38 7.97 18.20 1.86
C LYS A 38 6.56 17.66 2.05
N LEU A 39 6.34 16.93 3.14
CA LEU A 39 4.99 16.50 3.57
C LEU A 39 4.02 17.69 3.73
N THR A 40 4.54 18.87 4.07
CA THR A 40 3.74 20.10 4.23
C THR A 40 3.34 20.78 2.92
N ASP A 41 3.94 20.39 1.79
CA ASP A 41 3.58 20.93 0.48
C ASP A 41 2.27 20.30 -0.04
N MET A 42 1.94 19.10 0.47
CA MET A 42 0.78 18.32 0.07
C MET A 42 -0.53 18.89 0.65
N PRO A 43 -1.60 18.99 -0.16
CA PRO A 43 -2.92 19.31 0.37
C PRO A 43 -3.39 18.19 1.31
N ILE A 44 -3.95 18.56 2.46
CA ILE A 44 -4.52 17.61 3.43
C ILE A 44 -5.95 18.06 3.73
N ASN A 45 -6.93 17.29 3.28
CA ASN A 45 -8.34 17.46 3.61
C ASN A 45 -8.64 16.77 4.95
N SER A 46 -9.23 17.50 5.91
CA SER A 46 -9.51 16.97 7.26
C SER A 46 -10.59 15.89 7.31
N ASP A 47 -11.42 15.76 6.27
CA ASP A 47 -12.51 14.79 6.18
C ASP A 47 -12.09 13.44 5.57
N VAL A 48 -10.79 13.29 5.28
CA VAL A 48 -10.18 12.13 4.60
C VAL A 48 -9.05 11.59 5.46
N GLU A 49 -8.93 10.28 5.63
CA GLU A 49 -7.75 9.67 6.22
C GLU A 49 -6.61 9.69 5.20
N VAL A 50 -5.48 10.31 5.54
CA VAL A 50 -4.35 10.52 4.62
C VAL A 50 -3.16 9.69 5.07
N HIS A 51 -2.65 8.81 4.20
CA HIS A 51 -1.43 8.06 4.45
C HIS A 51 -0.32 8.50 3.51
N PHE A 52 0.77 9.03 4.06
CA PHE A 52 2.02 9.13 3.31
C PHE A 52 2.75 7.79 3.36
N ILE A 53 3.38 7.39 2.25
CA ILE A 53 4.16 6.17 2.14
C ILE A 53 5.57 6.56 1.69
N LEU A 54 6.53 6.48 2.61
CA LEU A 54 7.92 6.79 2.31
C LEU A 54 8.50 5.72 1.37
N ALA A 55 9.00 6.13 0.22
CA ALA A 55 9.53 5.26 -0.82
C ALA A 55 11.04 5.51 -0.97
N PHE A 56 11.94 4.59 -0.61
CA PHE A 56 11.74 3.22 -0.13
C PHE A 56 12.68 2.86 1.04
N THR A 57 12.39 1.73 1.69
CA THR A 57 13.42 0.92 2.34
C THR A 57 13.67 -0.33 1.54
N ILE A 58 14.95 -0.68 1.40
CA ILE A 58 15.38 -1.80 0.56
C ILE A 58 16.38 -2.61 1.37
N ASP A 59 16.25 -3.94 1.37
CA ASP A 59 17.20 -4.87 2.01
C ASP A 59 18.46 -5.07 1.16
N TYR A 60 19.09 -3.94 0.86
CA TYR A 60 20.25 -3.83 -0.01
C TYR A 60 21.31 -2.92 0.60
N ALA A 61 22.56 -3.26 0.31
CA ALA A 61 23.72 -2.39 0.42
C ALA A 61 24.53 -2.59 -0.87
N LYS A 62 25.77 -3.08 -0.80
CA LYS A 62 26.51 -3.52 -2.00
C LYS A 62 25.82 -4.66 -2.77
N GLY A 63 24.90 -5.38 -2.13
CA GLY A 63 24.06 -6.45 -2.66
C GLY A 63 22.87 -6.72 -1.74
N PRO A 64 22.03 -7.73 -2.05
CA PRO A 64 20.98 -8.19 -1.15
C PRO A 64 21.55 -8.52 0.23
N THR A 65 20.87 -8.07 1.28
CA THR A 65 21.34 -8.18 2.66
C THR A 65 20.58 -9.23 3.47
N ASP A 66 19.77 -10.07 2.82
CA ASP A 66 18.93 -11.09 3.47
C ASP A 66 17.99 -10.45 4.51
N GLY A 67 17.22 -9.43 4.10
CA GLY A 67 16.22 -8.78 4.95
C GLY A 67 16.74 -7.68 5.87
N ILE A 68 18.00 -7.23 5.77
CA ILE A 68 18.47 -6.06 6.54
C ILE A 68 18.15 -4.79 5.76
N PHE A 69 17.00 -4.18 6.07
CA PHE A 69 16.50 -2.98 5.41
C PHE A 69 17.32 -1.73 5.73
N ASN A 70 17.65 -0.95 4.68
CA ASN A 70 18.26 0.37 4.76
C ASN A 70 17.32 1.42 4.13
N ILE A 71 17.51 2.68 4.48
CA ILE A 71 16.72 3.82 3.99
C ILE A 71 17.28 4.29 2.65
N PHE A 72 16.41 4.39 1.63
CA PHE A 72 16.75 4.87 0.29
C PHE A 72 15.91 6.08 -0.16
N TRP A 73 14.88 6.48 0.60
CA TRP A 73 14.18 7.73 0.30
C TRP A 73 15.05 8.96 0.62
N GLU A 74 14.71 10.08 0.00
CA GLU A 74 15.41 11.35 0.19
C GLU A 74 15.13 11.95 1.59
N THR A 75 16.13 11.87 2.47
CA THR A 75 15.95 12.21 3.90
C THR A 75 15.97 13.71 4.19
N ASN A 76 16.33 14.57 3.23
CA ASN A 76 16.50 16.00 3.48
C ASN A 76 15.22 16.69 3.99
N ASN A 77 14.07 16.26 3.48
CA ASN A 77 12.74 16.81 3.78
C ASN A 77 11.77 15.80 4.43
N LEU A 78 12.28 14.61 4.77
CA LEU A 78 11.52 13.48 5.31
C LEU A 78 12.20 12.93 6.57
N LYS A 79 12.60 13.81 7.49
CA LYS A 79 13.27 13.43 8.75
C LYS A 79 12.23 13.01 9.80
N PRO A 80 12.65 12.33 10.90
CA PRO A 80 11.74 12.01 11.99
C PRO A 80 10.97 13.21 12.55
N ALA A 81 11.60 14.38 12.61
CA ALA A 81 10.97 15.61 13.06
C ALA A 81 9.86 16.11 12.11
N ASP A 82 10.04 15.93 10.79
CA ASP A 82 9.05 16.33 9.78
C ASP A 82 7.80 15.43 9.87
N ILE A 83 8.00 14.13 10.04
CA ILE A 83 6.92 13.15 10.26
C ILE A 83 6.17 13.44 11.57
N ALA A 84 6.89 13.68 12.66
CA ALA A 84 6.27 14.05 13.93
C ALA A 84 5.47 15.36 13.80
N SER A 85 6.02 16.36 13.11
CA SER A 85 5.38 17.66 12.89
C SER A 85 4.07 17.53 12.10
N ILE A 86 4.07 16.78 10.99
CA ILE A 86 2.84 16.65 10.17
C ILE A 86 1.74 15.89 10.92
N LYS A 87 2.08 14.83 11.66
CA LYS A 87 1.13 14.06 12.47
C LYS A 87 0.55 14.89 13.62
N ASN A 88 1.37 15.74 14.24
CA ASN A 88 0.89 16.66 15.29
C ASN A 88 -0.05 17.74 14.73
N LYS A 89 0.19 18.19 13.50
CA LYS A 89 -0.64 19.20 12.83
C LYS A 89 -1.95 18.62 12.29
N HIS A 90 -1.94 17.35 11.86
CA HIS A 90 -3.06 16.69 11.20
C HIS A 90 -3.33 15.31 11.84
N ALA A 91 -4.34 15.23 12.70
CA ALA A 91 -4.69 13.99 13.41
C ALA A 91 -5.20 12.86 12.49
N ASN A 92 -5.60 13.20 11.26
CA ASN A 92 -6.02 12.28 10.21
C ASN A 92 -4.86 11.76 9.34
N VAL A 93 -3.61 12.13 9.65
CA VAL A 93 -2.41 11.69 8.92
C VAL A 93 -1.76 10.49 9.61
N LYS A 94 -1.44 9.47 8.79
CA LYS A 94 -0.52 8.38 9.14
C LYS A 94 0.64 8.35 8.14
N VAL A 95 1.78 7.79 8.55
CA VAL A 95 2.96 7.66 7.69
C VAL A 95 3.45 6.22 7.72
N ALA A 96 3.53 5.56 6.58
CA ALA A 96 4.08 4.23 6.38
C ALA A 96 5.40 4.28 5.61
N VAL A 97 6.05 3.14 5.45
CA VAL A 97 7.23 2.96 4.59
C VAL A 97 6.99 1.81 3.61
N SER A 98 7.37 2.01 2.35
CA SER A 98 7.35 0.97 1.33
C SER A 98 8.65 0.16 1.30
N LEU A 99 8.51 -1.14 1.09
CA LEU A 99 9.58 -2.13 1.07
C LEU A 99 9.82 -2.59 -0.37
N GLY A 100 11.04 -2.42 -0.90
CA GLY A 100 11.39 -2.86 -2.25
C GLY A 100 11.54 -1.71 -3.25
N GLY A 101 10.65 -1.62 -4.22
CA GLY A 101 10.73 -0.76 -5.41
C GLY A 101 11.39 -1.46 -6.61
N ASP A 102 11.44 -0.76 -7.74
CA ASP A 102 12.01 -1.28 -9.00
C ASP A 102 13.55 -1.43 -8.93
N THR A 103 14.26 -0.37 -8.53
CA THR A 103 15.73 -0.31 -8.58
C THR A 103 16.38 0.14 -7.27
N VAL A 104 17.68 -0.10 -7.16
CA VAL A 104 18.55 0.27 -6.05
C VAL A 104 19.95 0.63 -6.57
N ASP A 105 20.50 1.75 -6.10
CA ASP A 105 21.79 2.30 -6.54
C ASP A 105 21.88 2.53 -8.06
N GLY A 106 20.95 3.31 -8.62
CA GLY A 106 20.84 3.55 -10.06
C GLY A 106 19.91 2.54 -10.73
N ASP A 107 20.37 1.88 -11.80
CA ASP A 107 19.53 1.01 -12.64
C ASP A 107 19.51 -0.47 -12.21
N ARG A 108 20.17 -0.82 -11.09
CA ARG A 108 20.22 -2.21 -10.62
C ARG A 108 18.88 -2.59 -10.00
N LYS A 109 18.24 -3.64 -10.51
CA LYS A 109 16.96 -4.12 -9.98
C LYS A 109 17.06 -4.58 -8.52
N ALA A 110 16.08 -4.20 -7.72
CA ALA A 110 15.94 -4.60 -6.32
C ALA A 110 15.20 -5.94 -6.22
N TYR A 111 15.93 -7.05 -6.31
CA TYR A 111 15.39 -8.40 -6.23
C TYR A 111 15.06 -8.80 -4.79
N PHE A 112 13.88 -9.37 -4.60
CA PHE A 112 13.56 -10.16 -3.42
C PHE A 112 14.38 -11.46 -3.41
N GLU A 113 15.41 -11.52 -2.55
CA GLU A 113 16.41 -12.60 -2.51
C GLU A 113 16.75 -13.05 -1.06
N PRO A 114 15.83 -13.76 -0.38
CA PRO A 114 16.08 -14.34 0.93
C PRO A 114 17.06 -15.52 0.85
N LYS A 115 17.98 -15.65 1.82
CA LYS A 115 18.81 -16.86 2.00
C LYS A 115 18.03 -18.00 2.62
N SER A 116 17.14 -17.68 3.55
CA SER A 116 16.15 -18.59 4.13
C SER A 116 14.98 -17.77 4.64
N ILE A 117 13.81 -18.40 4.75
CA ILE A 117 12.62 -17.72 5.32
C ILE A 117 12.94 -17.20 6.74
N SER A 118 13.55 -18.03 7.58
CA SER A 118 13.84 -17.66 8.97
C SER A 118 14.85 -16.53 9.12
N SER A 119 15.96 -16.56 8.35
CA SER A 119 17.00 -15.53 8.45
C SER A 119 16.50 -14.18 7.92
N TRP A 120 15.84 -14.20 6.75
CA TRP A 120 15.25 -13.00 6.17
C TRP A 120 14.22 -12.37 7.09
N VAL A 121 13.27 -13.15 7.63
CA VAL A 121 12.24 -12.65 8.55
C VAL A 121 12.85 -12.09 9.83
N HIS A 122 13.85 -12.77 10.41
CA HIS A 122 14.52 -12.29 11.61
C HIS A 122 15.17 -10.91 11.39
N ASN A 123 15.93 -10.79 10.30
CA ASN A 123 16.61 -9.56 9.93
C ASN A 123 15.61 -8.44 9.62
N ALA A 124 14.59 -8.73 8.81
CA ALA A 124 13.56 -7.78 8.40
C ALA A 124 12.79 -7.24 9.60
N VAL A 125 12.34 -8.12 10.50
CA VAL A 125 11.67 -7.70 11.73
C VAL A 125 12.57 -6.79 12.57
N SER A 126 13.86 -7.14 12.71
CA SER A 126 14.81 -6.36 13.50
C SER A 126 15.06 -4.97 12.92
N SER A 127 15.47 -4.88 11.65
CA SER A 127 15.83 -3.61 11.01
C SER A 127 14.62 -2.71 10.81
N LEU A 128 13.48 -3.24 10.36
CA LEU A 128 12.27 -2.44 10.18
C LEU A 128 11.71 -1.94 11.50
N THR A 129 11.79 -2.73 12.58
CA THR A 129 11.38 -2.23 13.91
C THR A 129 12.21 -1.02 14.33
N GLN A 130 13.51 -0.99 14.02
CA GLN A 130 14.37 0.16 14.33
C GLN A 130 13.97 1.39 13.51
N ILE A 131 13.82 1.24 12.19
CA ILE A 131 13.41 2.34 11.29
C ILE A 131 12.04 2.88 11.67
N ILE A 132 11.05 2.00 11.85
CA ILE A 132 9.67 2.37 12.20
C ILE A 132 9.62 3.17 13.51
N LYS A 133 10.35 2.73 14.54
CA LYS A 133 10.41 3.45 15.82
C LYS A 133 11.15 4.78 15.70
N GLN A 134 12.25 4.82 14.96
CA GLN A 134 13.04 6.05 14.77
C GLN A 134 12.22 7.13 14.07
N TYR A 135 11.42 6.77 13.07
CA TYR A 135 10.63 7.71 12.27
C TYR A 135 9.18 7.85 12.73
N ASN A 136 8.77 7.13 13.79
CA ASN A 136 7.39 7.12 14.29
C ASN A 136 6.36 6.74 13.20
N LEU A 137 6.67 5.69 12.44
CA LEU A 137 5.84 5.18 11.34
C LEU A 137 4.70 4.30 11.88
N ASP A 138 3.58 4.30 11.15
CA ASP A 138 2.34 3.62 11.51
C ASP A 138 2.13 2.29 10.78
N GLY A 139 2.84 2.06 9.68
CA GLY A 139 2.60 0.91 8.81
C GLY A 139 3.74 0.61 7.84
N ILE A 140 3.59 -0.51 7.14
CA ILE A 140 4.45 -0.88 6.01
C ILE A 140 3.62 -1.10 4.74
N ASP A 141 4.26 -0.96 3.60
CA ASP A 141 3.76 -1.31 2.28
C ASP A 141 4.76 -2.24 1.59
N VAL A 142 4.30 -3.29 0.92
CA VAL A 142 5.18 -4.28 0.27
C VAL A 142 5.10 -4.09 -1.24
N ASP A 143 6.24 -3.72 -1.83
CA ASP A 143 6.34 -3.27 -3.22
C ASP A 143 7.60 -3.83 -3.92
N TYR A 144 7.90 -5.12 -3.70
CA TYR A 144 8.89 -5.81 -4.51
C TYR A 144 8.33 -6.11 -5.91
N GLU A 145 9.12 -5.83 -6.94
CA GLU A 145 8.74 -6.05 -8.35
C GLU A 145 9.62 -7.11 -9.05
N HIS A 146 10.76 -7.46 -8.43
CA HIS A 146 11.72 -8.42 -8.97
C HIS A 146 11.94 -9.56 -7.98
N PHE A 147 11.97 -10.81 -8.46
CA PHE A 147 11.98 -11.99 -7.59
C PHE A 147 13.07 -12.98 -7.96
N ARG A 148 13.84 -13.43 -6.94
CA ARG A 148 14.72 -14.61 -7.03
C ARG A 148 14.17 -15.81 -6.28
N ALA A 149 13.26 -15.57 -5.34
CA ALA A 149 12.52 -16.62 -4.65
C ALA A 149 11.23 -16.97 -5.40
N ASP A 150 10.68 -18.15 -5.14
CA ASP A 150 9.36 -18.55 -5.65
C ASP A 150 8.20 -17.88 -4.86
N PRO A 151 6.97 -17.89 -5.42
CA PRO A 151 5.79 -17.29 -4.77
C PRO A 151 5.52 -17.76 -3.33
N ASN A 152 5.77 -19.04 -3.01
CA ASN A 152 5.50 -19.55 -1.66
C ASN A 152 6.55 -19.07 -0.65
N THR A 153 7.81 -18.95 -1.08
CA THR A 153 8.89 -18.40 -0.25
C THR A 153 8.65 -16.92 0.01
N PHE A 154 8.31 -16.13 -1.03
CA PHE A 154 7.91 -14.72 -0.87
C PHE A 154 6.72 -14.56 0.08
N ALA A 155 5.64 -15.30 -0.16
CA ALA A 155 4.45 -15.27 0.68
C ALA A 155 4.76 -15.59 2.15
N GLN A 156 5.64 -16.56 2.41
CA GLN A 156 6.02 -16.93 3.77
C GLN A 156 6.87 -15.87 4.47
N CYS A 157 7.86 -15.30 3.78
CA CYS A 157 8.68 -14.23 4.33
C CYS A 157 7.85 -13.00 4.69
N ILE A 158 7.09 -12.48 3.72
CA ILE A 158 6.30 -11.26 3.90
C ILE A 158 5.16 -11.48 4.91
N GLY A 159 4.47 -12.62 4.82
CA GLY A 159 3.39 -12.94 5.75
C GLY A 159 3.86 -13.03 7.20
N GLN A 160 4.99 -13.71 7.46
CA GLN A 160 5.56 -13.79 8.81
C GLN A 160 6.09 -12.45 9.31
N LEU A 161 6.65 -11.62 8.43
CA LEU A 161 7.05 -10.25 8.75
C LEU A 161 5.84 -9.44 9.23
N ILE A 162 4.76 -9.38 8.45
CA ILE A 162 3.54 -8.65 8.78
C ILE A 162 2.94 -9.18 10.10
N SER A 163 2.80 -10.50 10.24
CA SER A 163 2.32 -11.15 11.47
C SER A 163 3.13 -10.71 12.69
N THR A 164 4.45 -10.70 12.57
CA THR A 164 5.35 -10.39 13.69
C THR A 164 5.31 -8.91 14.05
N LEU A 165 5.30 -8.01 13.07
CA LEU A 165 5.23 -6.57 13.33
C LEU A 165 3.88 -6.17 13.96
N LYS A 166 2.76 -6.72 13.46
CA LYS A 166 1.43 -6.48 14.03
C LYS A 166 1.30 -7.05 15.45
N SER A 167 1.70 -8.30 15.67
CA SER A 167 1.60 -8.92 17.02
C SER A 167 2.46 -8.23 18.07
N LYS A 168 3.58 -7.61 17.68
CA LYS A 168 4.42 -6.79 18.56
C LYS A 168 3.93 -5.35 18.73
N GLY A 169 2.85 -4.95 18.05
CA GLY A 169 2.34 -3.58 18.05
C GLY A 169 3.31 -2.57 17.43
N VAL A 170 4.19 -3.00 16.54
CA VAL A 170 5.15 -2.12 15.84
C VAL A 170 4.46 -1.36 14.71
N ILE A 171 3.48 -1.97 14.05
CA ILE A 171 2.66 -1.36 13.00
C ILE A 171 1.18 -1.52 13.31
N ALA A 172 0.40 -0.53 12.90
CA ALA A 172 -1.06 -0.55 12.95
C ALA A 172 -1.66 -1.16 11.68
N PHE A 173 -1.02 -0.97 10.52
CA PHE A 173 -1.52 -1.49 9.24
C PHE A 173 -0.40 -1.97 8.32
N ALA A 174 -0.78 -2.78 7.33
CA ALA A 174 0.07 -3.26 6.24
C ALA A 174 -0.67 -3.19 4.90
N SER A 175 0.05 -2.89 3.83
CA SER A 175 -0.45 -2.96 2.46
C SER A 175 0.49 -3.68 1.51
N ILE A 176 -0.02 -4.01 0.33
CA ILE A 176 0.74 -4.60 -0.78
C ILE A 176 0.49 -3.80 -2.05
N ALA A 177 1.49 -3.68 -2.93
CA ALA A 177 1.43 -2.88 -4.16
C ALA A 177 1.65 -3.72 -5.45
N PRO A 178 0.77 -4.69 -5.75
CA PRO A 178 0.89 -5.51 -6.95
C PRO A 178 0.50 -4.77 -8.24
N TYR A 179 0.92 -5.31 -9.38
CA TYR A 179 0.41 -4.95 -10.71
C TYR A 179 0.25 -6.17 -11.63
N ASP A 180 -0.31 -5.95 -12.83
CA ASP A 180 -0.69 -7.01 -13.78
C ASP A 180 0.48 -7.51 -14.63
N ASP A 181 1.53 -7.98 -13.96
CA ASP A 181 2.66 -8.70 -14.56
C ASP A 181 2.76 -10.10 -13.95
N SER A 182 3.09 -11.11 -14.75
CA SER A 182 2.99 -12.52 -14.34
C SER A 182 3.86 -12.87 -13.12
N PRO A 183 5.18 -12.53 -13.10
CA PRO A 183 5.99 -12.57 -11.90
C PRO A 183 5.34 -11.86 -10.71
N VAL A 184 5.02 -10.58 -10.82
CA VAL A 184 4.47 -9.80 -9.69
C VAL A 184 3.16 -10.39 -9.17
N GLN A 185 2.18 -10.55 -10.05
CA GLN A 185 0.84 -11.00 -9.72
C GLN A 185 0.85 -12.38 -9.07
N SER A 186 1.65 -13.33 -9.57
CA SER A 186 1.72 -14.68 -8.98
C SER A 186 2.26 -14.67 -7.54
N HIS A 187 3.23 -13.81 -7.23
CA HIS A 187 3.81 -13.67 -5.89
C HIS A 187 2.83 -13.01 -4.91
N TYR A 188 2.20 -11.91 -5.30
CA TYR A 188 1.23 -11.20 -4.45
C TYR A 188 -0.07 -11.98 -4.27
N LEU A 189 -0.53 -12.75 -5.27
CA LEU A 189 -1.67 -13.65 -5.10
C LEU A 189 -1.35 -14.81 -4.13
N ALA A 190 -0.13 -15.35 -4.16
CA ALA A 190 0.30 -16.36 -3.20
C ALA A 190 0.32 -15.79 -1.77
N LEU A 191 0.82 -14.56 -1.60
CA LEU A 191 0.78 -13.81 -0.34
C LEU A 191 -0.66 -13.58 0.12
N TRP A 192 -1.52 -13.05 -0.75
CA TRP A 192 -2.92 -12.75 -0.45
C TRP A 192 -3.69 -14.01 -0.02
N LYS A 193 -3.56 -15.11 -0.75
CA LYS A 193 -4.24 -16.37 -0.45
C LYS A 193 -3.90 -16.89 0.94
N LYS A 194 -2.66 -16.70 1.42
CA LYS A 194 -2.18 -17.24 2.69
C LYS A 194 -2.31 -16.25 3.86
N TYR A 195 -2.10 -14.96 3.62
CA TYR A 195 -1.98 -13.92 4.64
C TYR A 195 -2.85 -12.68 4.40
N GLY A 196 -3.75 -12.68 3.40
CA GLY A 196 -4.61 -11.53 3.07
C GLY A 196 -5.46 -11.02 4.23
N HIS A 197 -5.82 -11.89 5.18
CA HIS A 197 -6.52 -11.51 6.42
C HIS A 197 -5.72 -10.56 7.34
N GLN A 198 -4.42 -10.39 7.10
CA GLN A 198 -3.53 -9.50 7.84
C GLN A 198 -3.19 -8.23 7.08
N ILE A 199 -3.59 -8.13 5.81
CA ILE A 199 -3.27 -7.02 4.91
C ILE A 199 -4.50 -6.12 4.81
N ASP A 200 -4.33 -4.85 5.13
CA ASP A 200 -5.45 -3.90 5.28
C ASP A 200 -5.84 -3.27 3.94
N TYR A 201 -4.86 -3.05 3.05
CA TYR A 201 -5.06 -2.37 1.77
C TYR A 201 -4.28 -3.03 0.63
N VAL A 202 -4.87 -2.99 -0.57
CA VAL A 202 -4.23 -3.41 -1.82
C VAL A 202 -4.05 -2.17 -2.68
N ASN A 203 -2.81 -1.69 -2.72
CA ASN A 203 -2.32 -0.58 -3.52
C ASN A 203 -2.08 -1.04 -4.97
N PHE A 204 -3.09 -1.63 -5.62
CA PHE A 204 -2.91 -2.14 -6.97
C PHE A 204 -2.47 -1.01 -7.90
N GLN A 205 -1.38 -1.18 -8.63
CA GLN A 205 -0.80 -0.14 -9.47
C GLN A 205 -1.53 -0.12 -10.83
N PHE A 206 -2.69 0.55 -10.90
CA PHE A 206 -3.45 0.66 -12.14
C PHE A 206 -2.73 1.50 -13.21
N TYR A 207 -1.80 2.34 -12.80
CA TYR A 207 -0.89 3.07 -13.70
C TYR A 207 0.14 2.17 -14.40
N ALA A 208 0.30 0.90 -13.99
CA ALA A 208 1.14 -0.05 -14.71
C ALA A 208 0.45 -0.69 -15.94
N TYR A 209 -0.85 -0.45 -16.14
CA TYR A 209 -1.53 -0.81 -17.39
C TYR A 209 -1.06 0.08 -18.54
N ASP A 210 -1.28 -0.36 -19.79
CA ASP A 210 -1.01 0.46 -20.96
C ASP A 210 -1.72 1.83 -20.87
N LYS A 211 -1.02 2.89 -21.31
CA LYS A 211 -1.60 4.23 -21.43
C LYS A 211 -2.72 4.26 -22.47
N GLY A 212 -3.67 5.18 -22.29
CA GLY A 212 -4.73 5.45 -23.26
C GLY A 212 -5.94 4.53 -23.13
N ILE A 213 -6.04 3.78 -22.03
CA ILE A 213 -7.27 3.06 -21.70
C ILE A 213 -8.39 4.05 -21.34
N GLY A 214 -9.63 3.71 -21.69
CA GLY A 214 -10.79 4.52 -21.33
C GLY A 214 -11.42 4.10 -19.99
N VAL A 215 -12.34 4.93 -19.48
CA VAL A 215 -13.10 4.69 -18.22
C VAL A 215 -13.69 3.28 -18.14
N SER A 216 -14.36 2.82 -19.20
CA SER A 216 -14.96 1.49 -19.23
C SER A 216 -13.94 0.35 -19.12
N GLN A 217 -12.73 0.54 -19.65
CA GLN A 217 -11.67 -0.46 -19.58
C GLN A 217 -11.03 -0.48 -18.19
N PHE A 218 -10.78 0.70 -17.61
CA PHE A 218 -10.32 0.83 -16.22
C PHE A 218 -11.28 0.13 -15.25
N LEU A 219 -12.60 0.35 -15.38
CA LEU A 219 -13.59 -0.30 -14.50
C LEU A 219 -13.57 -1.84 -14.62
N ARG A 220 -13.34 -2.38 -15.82
CA ARG A 220 -13.17 -3.83 -16.00
C ARG A 220 -11.90 -4.36 -15.34
N TYR A 221 -10.78 -3.65 -15.48
CA TYR A 221 -9.54 -4.00 -14.79
C TYR A 221 -9.72 -3.92 -13.28
N PHE A 222 -10.39 -2.88 -12.78
CA PHE A 222 -10.70 -2.75 -11.36
C PHE A 222 -11.50 -3.94 -10.85
N ASP A 223 -12.58 -4.35 -11.53
CA ASP A 223 -13.39 -5.50 -11.14
C ASP A 223 -12.60 -6.83 -11.20
N ALA A 224 -11.70 -6.98 -12.18
CA ALA A 224 -10.82 -8.14 -12.27
C ALA A 224 -9.87 -8.21 -11.08
N GLN A 225 -9.23 -7.09 -10.72
CA GLN A 225 -8.29 -7.06 -9.60
C GLN A 225 -9.00 -7.14 -8.25
N ALA A 226 -10.18 -6.54 -8.10
CA ALA A 226 -11.03 -6.74 -6.93
C ALA A 226 -11.41 -8.22 -6.74
N SER A 227 -11.57 -8.97 -7.84
CA SER A 227 -11.83 -10.42 -7.80
C SER A 227 -10.60 -11.23 -7.40
N ASN A 228 -9.41 -10.83 -7.89
CA ASN A 228 -8.12 -11.43 -7.51
C ASN A 228 -7.83 -11.27 -6.01
N TYR A 229 -8.14 -10.09 -5.45
CA TYR A 229 -7.94 -9.77 -4.03
C TYR A 229 -9.26 -9.76 -3.25
N LYS A 230 -10.14 -10.72 -3.54
CA LYS A 230 -11.50 -10.78 -2.98
C LYS A 230 -11.50 -10.65 -1.45
N GLY A 231 -12.32 -9.73 -0.95
CA GLY A 231 -12.45 -9.41 0.48
C GLY A 231 -11.45 -8.36 0.98
N GLY A 232 -10.51 -7.92 0.14
CA GLY A 232 -9.58 -6.85 0.43
C GLY A 232 -10.11 -5.47 0.04
N LYS A 233 -9.44 -4.43 0.55
CA LYS A 233 -9.69 -3.04 0.16
C LYS A 233 -8.74 -2.64 -0.97
N ILE A 234 -9.20 -2.81 -2.20
CA ILE A 234 -8.45 -2.39 -3.38
C ILE A 234 -8.67 -0.89 -3.64
N LEU A 235 -7.58 -0.14 -3.79
CA LEU A 235 -7.63 1.29 -4.03
C LEU A 235 -7.54 1.58 -5.54
N ALA A 236 -8.28 2.57 -6.02
CA ALA A 236 -8.05 3.12 -7.35
C ALA A 236 -6.71 3.87 -7.33
N SER A 237 -5.94 3.84 -8.41
CA SER A 237 -4.64 4.51 -8.44
C SER A 237 -4.29 5.07 -9.81
N PHE A 238 -3.46 6.11 -9.80
CA PHE A 238 -2.87 6.71 -10.99
C PHE A 238 -1.45 7.19 -10.67
N ASP A 239 -0.67 7.41 -11.71
CA ASP A 239 0.61 8.10 -11.64
C ASP A 239 0.45 9.57 -12.03
N SER A 240 1.21 10.45 -11.38
CA SER A 240 1.04 11.90 -11.52
C SER A 240 1.40 12.40 -12.92
N GLY A 241 2.36 11.76 -13.58
CA GLY A 241 2.69 11.98 -14.99
C GLY A 241 1.59 11.55 -15.97
N GLY A 242 0.73 10.60 -15.58
CA GLY A 242 -0.25 9.97 -16.46
C GLY A 242 0.42 9.16 -17.57
N ASP A 243 1.55 8.52 -17.28
CA ASP A 243 2.36 7.77 -18.22
C ASP A 243 1.87 6.34 -18.44
N GLY A 244 0.96 5.86 -17.58
CA GLY A 244 0.26 4.61 -17.79
C GLY A 244 -1.17 4.59 -17.25
N GLY A 245 -1.89 3.52 -17.55
CA GLY A 245 -3.28 3.31 -17.16
C GLY A 245 -4.21 4.44 -17.60
N LEU A 246 -5.19 4.73 -16.72
CA LEU A 246 -6.14 5.82 -16.89
C LEU A 246 -5.63 7.05 -16.12
N GLY A 247 -5.00 7.97 -16.84
CA GLY A 247 -4.37 9.15 -16.25
C GLY A 247 -5.36 10.12 -15.59
N PRO A 248 -4.88 10.98 -14.67
CA PRO A 248 -5.73 11.89 -13.90
C PRO A 248 -6.41 12.97 -14.75
N SER A 249 -5.88 13.31 -15.93
CA SER A 249 -6.53 14.18 -16.92
C SER A 249 -7.47 13.48 -17.88
N ASP A 250 -7.49 12.14 -17.89
CA ASP A 250 -8.02 11.35 -19.02
C ASP A 250 -9.29 10.56 -18.67
N GLY A 251 -9.90 10.86 -17.51
CA GLY A 251 -11.14 10.23 -17.05
C GLY A 251 -11.01 9.45 -15.74
N PHE A 252 -9.86 9.44 -15.08
CA PHE A 252 -9.67 8.76 -13.79
C PHE A 252 -10.73 9.12 -12.75
N PHE A 253 -11.02 10.42 -12.60
CA PHE A 253 -12.03 10.89 -11.65
C PHE A 253 -13.46 10.55 -12.05
N GLU A 254 -13.74 10.37 -13.34
CA GLU A 254 -15.01 9.83 -13.82
C GLU A 254 -15.15 8.35 -13.39
N ALA A 255 -14.10 7.54 -13.61
CA ALA A 255 -14.08 6.16 -13.15
C ALA A 255 -14.22 6.05 -11.62
N CYS A 256 -13.54 6.91 -10.85
CA CYS A 256 -13.69 6.95 -9.40
C CYS A 256 -15.11 7.31 -8.97
N ASN A 257 -15.77 8.25 -9.64
CA ASN A 257 -17.18 8.56 -9.37
C ASN A 257 -18.10 7.37 -9.67
N GLU A 258 -17.85 6.61 -10.74
CA GLU A 258 -18.61 5.38 -11.02
C GLU A 258 -18.38 4.31 -9.95
N LEU A 259 -17.13 4.09 -9.51
CA LEU A 259 -16.82 3.19 -8.40
C LEU A 259 -17.50 3.65 -7.10
N LYS A 260 -17.51 4.96 -6.82
CA LYS A 260 -18.16 5.54 -5.65
C LYS A 260 -19.68 5.33 -5.67
N LYS A 261 -20.34 5.58 -6.82
CA LYS A 261 -21.78 5.30 -7.01
C LYS A 261 -22.11 3.83 -6.78
N GLN A 262 -21.20 2.93 -7.18
CA GLN A 262 -21.33 1.49 -6.98
C GLN A 262 -20.94 1.03 -5.56
N ARG A 263 -20.50 1.93 -4.68
CA ARG A 263 -19.92 1.59 -3.37
C ARG A 263 -18.79 0.55 -3.52
N LYS A 264 -17.84 0.87 -4.39
CA LYS A 264 -16.62 0.08 -4.64
C LYS A 264 -15.34 0.88 -4.43
N LEU A 265 -15.45 2.21 -4.27
CA LEU A 265 -14.28 3.07 -4.08
C LEU A 265 -13.82 3.02 -2.62
N GLU A 266 -12.89 2.12 -2.32
CA GLU A 266 -12.32 2.03 -0.98
C GLU A 266 -11.34 3.18 -0.69
N GLY A 267 -10.70 3.74 -1.71
CA GLY A 267 -9.81 4.89 -1.58
C GLY A 267 -9.04 5.15 -2.87
N ILE A 268 -8.16 6.16 -2.83
CA ILE A 268 -7.31 6.55 -3.95
C ILE A 268 -5.84 6.54 -3.49
N LEU A 269 -4.97 6.02 -4.34
CA LEU A 269 -3.52 6.00 -4.20
C LEU A 269 -2.88 6.78 -5.36
N VAL A 270 -1.80 7.52 -5.09
CA VAL A 270 -1.06 8.27 -6.10
C VAL A 270 0.43 7.94 -6.07
N TRP A 271 1.01 7.73 -7.25
CA TRP A 271 2.45 7.66 -7.48
C TRP A 271 2.89 8.86 -8.34
N CYS A 272 3.57 9.88 -7.84
CA CYS A 272 3.95 10.15 -6.46
C CYS A 272 4.11 11.67 -6.25
N ALA A 273 4.26 12.10 -5.00
CA ALA A 273 4.32 13.50 -4.62
C ALA A 273 5.50 14.24 -5.28
N ASP A 274 6.62 13.54 -5.46
CA ASP A 274 7.85 14.00 -6.10
C ASP A 274 7.57 14.57 -7.49
N GLU A 275 6.80 13.82 -8.29
CA GLU A 275 6.33 14.26 -9.60
C GLU A 275 5.21 15.29 -9.50
N SER A 276 4.25 15.10 -8.60
CA SER A 276 3.06 15.94 -8.45
C SER A 276 3.36 17.40 -8.20
N LYS A 277 4.54 17.71 -7.66
CA LYS A 277 5.02 19.08 -7.48
C LYS A 277 4.99 19.89 -8.77
N LYS A 278 5.30 19.30 -9.94
CA LYS A 278 5.26 19.99 -11.25
C LYS A 278 3.84 20.38 -11.68
N TYR A 279 2.83 19.72 -11.10
CA TYR A 279 1.40 19.98 -11.31
C TYR A 279 0.74 20.75 -10.16
N GLY A 280 1.50 21.20 -9.17
CA GLY A 280 1.00 21.95 -8.01
C GLY A 280 0.04 21.16 -7.13
N PHE A 281 0.21 19.84 -7.07
CA PHE A 281 -0.61 18.91 -6.27
C PHE A 281 -2.13 18.97 -6.54
N ARG A 282 -2.52 19.34 -7.77
CA ARG A 282 -3.92 19.54 -8.14
C ARG A 282 -4.73 18.25 -8.11
N TYR A 283 -4.11 17.11 -8.46
CA TYR A 283 -4.80 15.84 -8.58
C TYR A 283 -5.01 15.16 -7.23
N GLU A 284 -4.14 15.43 -6.27
CA GLU A 284 -4.20 15.00 -4.89
C GLU A 284 -5.31 15.75 -4.17
N LYS A 285 -5.40 17.07 -4.41
CA LYS A 285 -6.54 17.88 -3.95
C LYS A 285 -7.86 17.34 -4.53
N GLN A 286 -7.91 17.09 -5.85
CA GLN A 286 -9.11 16.57 -6.51
C GLN A 286 -9.50 15.18 -5.99
N SER A 287 -8.53 14.31 -5.73
CA SER A 287 -8.74 12.97 -5.15
C SER A 287 -9.37 13.07 -3.76
N GLN A 288 -8.81 13.91 -2.90
CA GLN A 288 -9.31 14.11 -1.55
C GLN A 288 -10.70 14.77 -1.54
N ASP A 289 -10.94 15.77 -2.39
CA ASP A 289 -12.26 16.39 -2.51
C ASP A 289 -13.34 15.39 -2.99
N LEU A 290 -12.98 14.51 -3.95
CA LEU A 290 -13.86 13.42 -4.40
C LEU A 290 -14.17 12.45 -3.26
N LEU A 291 -13.15 12.04 -2.49
CA LEU A 291 -13.33 11.14 -1.34
C LEU A 291 -14.15 11.79 -0.21
N ALA A 292 -13.95 13.07 0.04
CA ALA A 292 -14.64 13.82 1.10
C ALA A 292 -16.13 14.01 0.80
N SER A 293 -16.49 14.22 -0.47
CA SER A 293 -17.87 14.47 -0.90
C SER A 293 -18.84 13.35 -0.47
N ALA A 294 -20.11 13.72 -0.27
CA ALA A 294 -21.16 12.77 0.13
C ALA A 294 -21.55 11.80 -1.00
#